data_AF-A0A1I0A8V4-F1
#
_entry.id   AF-A0A1I0A8V4-F1
#
_cell.length_a   1.000
_cell.length_b   1.000
_cell.length_c   1.000
_cell.angle_alpha   90.00
_cell.angle_beta   90.00
_cell.angle_gamma   90.00
#
_symmetry.space_group_name_H-M   'P 1'
#
loop_
_entity.id
_entity.type
_entity.pdbx_description
1 polymer ?
#
loop_
_entity_poly.entity_id
_entity_poly.type
_entity_poly.pdbx_seq_one_letter_code
_entity_poly.pdbx_strand_id
1 'polypeptide(L)'
;MKRMWGWLLLGALGGGCASSRSARMLPEEGRASPPGPGMAAPSGEAFDAKAFAAQFPNPAVCERQARRYLPVSRENAWSALKACVESTPFTQLQALIDRAWAQELRTRPEGAALLAKVVAQRGGSVEGDLRLLHERKLPIFSLASAVSQPDTYKGRYVLVRAQVGDMRSEGEKSTLWLVEQDLTSVSQEVQLGTAYRRESTFTTTGDVGGQTSLGSGTVGGSLAQTELSRDAVTIPAYDNISHETGREALGRLASQDPFLEPGRDFIILARFDGMRTTSGASDEEDEGPSIPVLSIVSYYTPHPLVVY
;
A
#
# COMPACT_ATOMS: atom_id res chain seq x y z
N MET A 1 14.25 -46.45 16.97
CA MET A 1 15.34 -46.57 15.98
C MET A 1 16.20 -45.31 16.08
N LYS A 2 17.44 -45.43 16.58
CA LYS A 2 18.40 -44.33 16.73
C LYS A 2 19.17 -44.17 15.41
N ARG A 3 19.24 -42.97 14.86
CA ARG A 3 20.24 -42.61 13.83
C ARG A 3 21.06 -41.43 14.32
N MET A 4 22.27 -41.76 14.78
CA MET A 4 23.43 -40.90 14.90
C MET A 4 24.12 -40.75 13.54
N TRP A 5 25.06 -39.80 13.49
CA TRP A 5 26.02 -39.44 12.42
C TRP A 5 25.60 -38.22 11.60
N GLY A 6 26.46 -37.22 11.41
CA GLY A 6 27.86 -37.07 11.80
C GLY A 6 28.36 -35.71 11.34
N TRP A 7 29.10 -35.03 12.20
CA TRP A 7 29.82 -33.81 11.84
C TRP A 7 31.05 -34.16 11.01
N LEU A 8 31.24 -33.45 9.90
CA LEU A 8 32.48 -33.43 9.13
C LEU A 8 32.94 -31.98 8.99
N LEU A 9 34.03 -31.68 9.68
CA LEU A 9 34.90 -30.51 9.52
C LEU A 9 36.08 -30.91 8.62
N LEU A 10 36.25 -30.23 7.50
CA LEU A 10 37.47 -30.07 6.68
C LEU A 10 37.23 -28.78 5.88
N GLY A 11 38.13 -27.82 5.72
CA GLY A 11 39.57 -27.81 5.87
C GLY A 11 40.17 -27.03 4.68
N ALA A 12 40.59 -25.79 4.96
CA ALA A 12 41.73 -25.05 4.38
C ALA A 12 41.92 -24.80 2.85
N LEU A 13 42.14 -23.50 2.58
CA LEU A 13 43.21 -22.87 1.76
C LEU A 13 43.25 -22.97 0.22
N GLY A 14 43.47 -21.80 -0.39
CA GLY A 14 43.90 -21.59 -1.77
C GLY A 14 42.91 -20.68 -2.53
N GLY A 15 43.29 -19.60 -3.22
CA GLY A 15 44.57 -18.97 -3.52
C GLY A 15 44.23 -17.61 -4.17
N GLY A 16 45.13 -16.65 -4.05
CA GLY A 16 44.94 -15.32 -4.61
C GLY A 16 45.00 -15.29 -6.14
N CYS A 17 44.27 -14.35 -6.73
CA CYS A 17 44.59 -13.76 -8.02
C CYS A 17 44.64 -12.24 -7.84
N ALA A 18 45.87 -11.73 -7.70
CA ALA A 18 46.20 -10.33 -7.81
C ALA A 18 46.21 -9.95 -9.29
N SER A 19 45.23 -9.17 -9.75
CA SER A 19 45.28 -8.59 -11.10
C SER A 19 46.28 -7.44 -11.13
N SER A 20 47.34 -7.67 -11.91
CA SER A 20 48.40 -6.73 -12.19
C SER A 20 47.96 -5.63 -13.16
N ARG A 21 48.66 -4.50 -13.02
CA ARG A 21 48.51 -3.21 -13.67
C ARG A 21 48.60 -3.29 -15.20
N SER A 22 47.84 -2.42 -15.87
CA SER A 22 48.28 -1.76 -17.10
C SER A 22 48.27 -0.25 -16.88
N ALA A 23 49.38 0.24 -16.31
CA ALA A 23 49.71 1.66 -16.34
C ALA A 23 50.32 1.94 -17.71
N ARG A 24 49.54 2.58 -18.59
CA ARG A 24 50.05 3.11 -19.86
C ARG A 24 50.58 4.51 -19.57
N MET A 25 51.90 4.63 -19.44
CA MET A 25 52.60 5.91 -19.46
C MET A 25 52.43 6.56 -20.83
N LEU A 26 51.99 7.82 -20.85
CA LEU A 26 52.16 8.75 -21.94
C LEU A 26 52.74 10.05 -21.35
N PRO A 27 53.56 10.78 -22.13
CA PRO A 27 54.62 11.63 -21.59
C PRO A 27 54.12 12.96 -21.01
N GLU A 28 54.83 13.38 -19.97
CA GLU A 28 54.79 14.69 -19.34
C GLU A 28 55.52 15.69 -20.24
N GLU A 29 54.78 16.61 -20.86
CA GLU A 29 55.34 17.79 -21.49
C GLU A 29 54.51 19.01 -21.08
N GLY A 30 55.16 19.88 -20.31
CA GLY A 30 54.54 21.03 -19.69
C GLY A 30 54.07 22.07 -20.70
N ARG A 31 52.84 22.54 -20.48
CA ARG A 31 52.48 23.94 -20.73
C ARG A 31 51.45 24.35 -19.70
N ALA A 32 51.88 25.22 -18.79
CA ALA A 32 51.00 25.97 -17.92
C ALA A 32 50.06 26.82 -18.78
N SER A 33 48.79 26.42 -18.86
CA SER A 33 47.72 27.32 -19.26
C SER A 33 47.35 28.23 -18.08
N PRO A 34 47.08 29.52 -18.33
CA PRO A 34 46.70 30.45 -17.28
C PRO A 34 45.44 29.99 -16.55
N PRO A 35 45.24 30.33 -15.26
CA PRO A 35 44.01 30.04 -14.57
C PRO A 35 42.87 30.73 -15.32
N GLY A 36 41.99 29.94 -15.92
CA GLY A 36 40.72 30.42 -16.44
C GLY A 36 39.97 31.18 -15.34
N PRO A 37 39.16 32.19 -15.71
CA PRO A 37 38.43 33.00 -14.75
C PRO A 37 37.65 32.08 -13.83
N GLY A 38 37.80 32.31 -12.52
CA GLY A 38 37.26 31.46 -11.47
C GLY A 38 35.84 31.03 -11.80
N MET A 39 35.56 29.74 -11.62
CA MET A 39 34.20 29.29 -11.35
C MET A 39 33.70 30.17 -10.21
N ALA A 40 32.90 31.16 -10.58
CA ALA A 40 32.07 31.88 -9.67
C ALA A 40 31.38 30.82 -8.82
N ALA A 41 31.44 30.98 -7.50
CA ALA A 41 30.51 30.30 -6.62
C ALA A 41 29.13 30.41 -7.27
N PRO A 42 28.38 29.31 -7.45
CA PRO A 42 27.05 29.42 -7.99
C PRO A 42 26.32 30.44 -7.12
N SER A 43 25.93 31.54 -7.76
CA SER A 43 24.96 32.49 -7.22
C SER A 43 23.82 31.66 -6.64
N GLY A 44 23.34 32.03 -5.45
CA GLY A 44 22.30 31.32 -4.71
C GLY A 44 20.94 31.30 -5.41
N GLU A 45 20.87 30.73 -6.61
CA GLU A 45 19.62 30.34 -7.23
C GLU A 45 19.01 29.25 -6.36
N ALA A 46 17.85 29.57 -5.80
CA ALA A 46 17.05 28.61 -5.05
C ALA A 46 16.76 27.42 -5.97
N PHE A 47 17.01 26.20 -5.47
CA PHE A 47 16.73 24.99 -6.21
C PHE A 47 15.23 24.89 -6.55
N ASP A 48 14.90 24.90 -7.84
CA ASP A 48 13.52 24.74 -8.31
C ASP A 48 13.13 23.26 -8.37
N ALA A 49 12.53 22.78 -7.28
CA ALA A 49 12.07 21.41 -7.16
C ALA A 49 10.97 21.04 -8.17
N LYS A 50 10.13 22.00 -8.57
CA LYS A 50 9.04 21.74 -9.51
C LYS A 50 9.58 21.59 -10.93
N ALA A 51 10.50 22.47 -11.34
CA ALA A 51 11.20 22.32 -12.60
C ALA A 51 12.02 21.02 -12.65
N PHE A 52 12.63 20.62 -11.53
CA PHE A 52 13.31 19.34 -11.41
C PHE A 52 12.36 18.17 -11.70
N ALA A 53 11.21 18.12 -11.03
CA ALA A 53 10.26 17.02 -11.21
C ALA A 53 9.64 16.99 -12.62
N ALA A 54 9.43 18.15 -13.24
CA ALA A 54 8.93 18.25 -14.62
C ALA A 54 9.88 17.61 -15.66
N GLN A 55 11.19 17.54 -15.38
CA GLN A 55 12.15 16.87 -16.25
C GLN A 55 12.03 15.34 -16.23
N PHE A 56 11.42 14.78 -15.18
CA PHE A 56 11.34 13.34 -14.96
C PHE A 56 9.89 12.88 -14.71
N PRO A 57 9.05 12.78 -15.75
CA PRO A 57 7.64 12.38 -15.59
C PRO A 57 7.44 10.93 -15.10
N ASN A 58 8.47 10.08 -15.18
CA ASN A 58 8.41 8.74 -14.60
C ASN A 58 8.79 8.80 -13.10
N PRO A 59 7.89 8.38 -12.17
CA PRO A 59 8.12 8.46 -10.72
C PRO A 59 9.42 7.78 -10.26
N ALA A 60 9.70 6.59 -10.79
CA ALA A 60 10.90 5.82 -10.44
C ALA A 60 12.19 6.51 -10.88
N VAL A 61 12.14 7.17 -12.05
CA VAL A 61 13.28 7.93 -12.55
C VAL A 61 13.47 9.20 -11.72
N CYS A 62 12.38 9.91 -11.41
CA CYS A 62 12.41 11.13 -10.60
C CYS A 62 13.01 10.89 -9.21
N GLU A 63 12.53 9.87 -8.46
CA GLU A 63 13.09 9.50 -7.15
C GLU A 63 14.59 9.19 -7.25
N ARG A 64 14.97 8.37 -8.24
CA ARG A 64 16.36 7.94 -8.40
C ARG A 64 17.29 9.11 -8.71
N GLN A 65 16.82 10.12 -9.45
CA GLN A 65 17.57 11.34 -9.66
C GLN A 65 17.63 12.18 -8.38
N ALA A 66 16.51 12.37 -7.68
CA ALA A 66 16.50 13.06 -6.39
C ALA A 66 17.49 12.43 -5.38
N ARG A 67 17.55 11.09 -5.35
CA ARG A 67 18.48 10.33 -4.51
C ARG A 67 19.95 10.57 -4.87
N ARG A 68 20.27 10.80 -6.15
CA ARG A 68 21.63 11.15 -6.58
C ARG A 68 22.08 12.53 -6.08
N TYR A 69 21.16 13.40 -5.70
CA TYR A 69 21.47 14.71 -5.10
C TYR A 69 21.78 14.63 -3.59
N LEU A 70 21.46 13.54 -2.90
CA LEU A 70 21.73 13.37 -1.46
C LEU A 70 23.17 13.71 -1.03
N PRO A 71 24.24 13.24 -1.72
CA PRO A 71 25.61 13.58 -1.35
C PRO A 71 25.98 15.05 -1.61
N VAL A 72 25.22 15.75 -2.47
CA VAL A 72 25.47 17.16 -2.81
C VAL A 72 24.74 18.10 -1.86
N SER A 73 23.44 17.89 -1.68
CA SER A 73 22.59 18.65 -0.76
C SER A 73 21.38 17.82 -0.35
N ARG A 74 21.30 17.50 0.95
CA ARG A 74 20.16 16.76 1.51
C ARG A 74 18.84 17.53 1.39
N GLU A 75 18.89 18.86 1.51
CA GLU A 75 17.69 19.69 1.41
C GLU A 75 17.14 19.72 -0.02
N ASN A 76 18.01 19.91 -1.01
CA ASN A 76 17.61 19.91 -2.41
C ASN A 76 17.14 18.51 -2.85
N ALA A 77 17.80 17.46 -2.37
CA ALA A 77 17.35 16.09 -2.62
C ALA A 77 15.97 15.82 -2.02
N TRP A 78 15.70 16.31 -0.80
CA TRP A 78 14.40 16.18 -0.16
C TRP A 78 13.31 16.98 -0.88
N SER A 79 13.57 18.23 -1.24
CA SER A 79 12.59 19.05 -1.98
C SER A 79 12.31 18.46 -3.37
N ALA A 80 13.33 17.95 -4.06
CA ALA A 80 13.18 17.20 -5.31
C ALA A 80 12.28 15.98 -5.12
N LEU A 81 12.50 15.18 -4.06
CA LEU A 81 11.68 14.00 -3.76
C LEU A 81 10.21 14.38 -3.53
N LYS A 82 9.94 15.41 -2.73
CA LYS A 82 8.58 15.90 -2.50
C LYS A 82 7.91 16.29 -3.82
N ALA A 83 8.61 17.05 -4.66
CA ALA A 83 8.10 17.45 -5.96
C ALA A 83 7.83 16.24 -6.87
N CYS A 84 8.66 15.20 -6.85
CA CYS A 84 8.42 13.95 -7.58
C CYS A 84 7.12 13.27 -7.14
N VAL A 85 6.88 13.16 -5.82
CA VAL A 85 5.65 12.53 -5.28
C VAL A 85 4.41 13.40 -5.53
N GLU A 86 4.59 14.72 -5.59
CA GLU A 86 3.50 15.67 -5.85
C GLU A 86 3.08 15.71 -7.32
N SER A 87 4.04 15.64 -8.25
CA SER A 87 3.79 15.80 -9.68
C SER A 87 3.43 14.50 -10.40
N THR A 88 3.70 13.34 -9.79
CA THR A 88 3.51 12.03 -10.43
C THR A 88 2.64 11.10 -9.57
N PRO A 89 1.97 10.09 -10.17
CA PRO A 89 1.28 9.03 -9.43
C PRO A 89 2.31 8.06 -8.81
N PHE A 90 2.95 8.47 -7.73
CA PHE A 90 4.05 7.76 -7.11
C PHE A 90 3.56 6.62 -6.20
N THR A 91 3.66 5.37 -6.67
CA THR A 91 3.17 4.19 -5.91
C THR A 91 4.29 3.34 -5.29
N GLN A 92 5.56 3.72 -5.46
CA GLN A 92 6.72 2.89 -5.09
C GLN A 92 7.14 3.09 -3.63
N LEU A 93 6.29 2.68 -2.68
CA LEU A 93 6.56 2.86 -1.24
C LEU A 93 7.90 2.26 -0.81
N GLN A 94 8.27 1.09 -1.34
CA GLN A 94 9.55 0.44 -1.02
C GLN A 94 10.77 1.29 -1.37
N ALA A 95 10.72 2.07 -2.46
CA ALA A 95 11.82 2.97 -2.84
C ALA A 95 11.98 4.12 -1.84
N LEU A 96 10.88 4.60 -1.26
CA LEU A 96 10.90 5.65 -0.24
C LEU A 96 11.38 5.13 1.11
N ILE A 97 10.93 3.96 1.55
CA ILE A 97 11.32 3.43 2.86
C ILE A 97 12.68 2.72 2.85
N ASP A 98 13.35 2.69 1.70
CA ASP A 98 14.71 2.20 1.60
C ASP A 98 15.70 3.11 2.39
N ARG A 99 16.89 2.58 2.66
CA ARG A 99 17.90 3.20 3.53
C ARG A 99 18.27 4.62 3.12
N ALA A 100 18.17 4.96 1.85
CA ALA A 100 18.54 6.27 1.32
C ALA A 100 17.72 7.42 1.93
N TRP A 101 16.42 7.20 2.15
CA TRP A 101 15.50 8.22 2.67
C TRP A 101 15.04 7.95 4.10
N ALA A 102 15.30 6.76 4.64
CA ALA A 102 14.85 6.34 5.97
C ALA A 102 15.23 7.31 7.09
N GLN A 103 16.40 7.97 7.01
CA GLN A 103 16.77 9.00 7.99
C GLN A 103 15.87 10.24 7.86
N GLU A 104 15.74 10.79 6.65
CA GLU A 104 14.96 12.00 6.39
C GLU A 104 13.48 11.78 6.73
N LEU A 105 12.92 10.61 6.41
CA LEU A 105 11.54 10.24 6.74
C LEU A 105 11.26 10.17 8.24
N ARG A 106 12.25 9.86 9.07
CA ARG A 106 12.10 9.80 10.53
C ARG A 106 12.27 11.15 11.20
N THR A 107 13.17 11.98 10.69
CA THR A 107 13.56 13.23 11.34
C THR A 107 12.74 14.43 10.88
N ARG A 108 12.24 14.40 9.64
CA ARG A 108 11.49 15.53 9.08
C ARG A 108 10.00 15.46 9.45
N PRO A 109 9.39 16.58 9.86
CA PRO A 109 7.97 16.62 10.23
C PRO A 109 7.04 16.27 9.05
N GLU A 110 7.44 16.62 7.83
CA GLU A 110 6.70 16.35 6.59
C GLU A 110 6.82 14.89 6.11
N GLY A 111 7.75 14.11 6.67
CA GLY A 111 8.00 12.73 6.23
C GLY A 111 6.77 11.83 6.37
N ALA A 112 6.02 11.98 7.47
CA ALA A 112 4.79 11.24 7.69
C ALA A 112 3.69 11.60 6.67
N ALA A 113 3.55 12.89 6.34
CA ALA A 113 2.59 13.36 5.34
C ALA A 113 2.93 12.84 3.94
N LEU A 114 4.22 12.83 3.58
CA LEU A 114 4.69 12.25 2.32
C LEU A 114 4.36 10.76 2.21
N LEU A 115 4.56 9.99 3.29
CA LEU A 115 4.20 8.57 3.34
C LEU A 115 2.69 8.37 3.20
N ALA A 116 1.88 9.14 3.94
CA ALA A 116 0.42 9.08 3.86
C ALA A 116 -0.10 9.36 2.43
N LYS A 117 0.50 10.34 1.74
CA LYS A 117 0.18 10.63 0.34
C LYS A 117 0.47 9.45 -0.59
N VAL A 118 1.61 8.80 -0.40
CA VAL A 118 2.01 7.63 -1.22
C VAL A 118 1.10 6.43 -0.93
N VAL A 119 0.74 6.21 0.33
CA VAL A 119 -0.26 5.19 0.71
C VAL A 119 -1.60 5.47 0.01
N ALA A 120 -2.05 6.73 -0.02
CA ALA A 120 -3.24 7.12 -0.76
C ALA A 120 -3.12 6.90 -2.28
N GLN A 121 -1.98 7.24 -2.87
CA GLN A 121 -1.69 6.95 -4.29
C GLN A 121 -1.66 5.45 -4.60
N ARG A 122 -1.35 4.61 -3.61
CA ARG A 122 -1.41 3.15 -3.65
C ARG A 122 -2.81 2.60 -3.31
N GLY A 123 -3.86 3.41 -3.33
CA GLY A 123 -5.24 2.98 -3.08
C GLY A 123 -5.60 2.83 -1.60
N GLY A 124 -4.65 3.00 -0.68
CA GLY A 124 -4.96 3.16 0.74
C GLY A 124 -5.18 1.87 1.53
N SER A 125 -4.45 0.79 1.23
CA SER A 125 -4.37 -0.36 2.16
C SER A 125 -3.47 -0.01 3.32
N VAL A 126 -4.07 0.52 4.40
CA VAL A 126 -3.33 1.02 5.56
C VAL A 126 -2.60 -0.11 6.27
N GLU A 127 -3.26 -1.25 6.54
CA GLU A 127 -2.64 -2.37 7.25
C GLU A 127 -1.42 -2.94 6.48
N GLY A 128 -1.59 -3.16 5.17
CA GLY A 128 -0.54 -3.70 4.31
C GLY A 128 0.67 -2.77 4.21
N ASP A 129 0.43 -1.47 4.04
CA ASP A 129 1.51 -0.48 3.95
C ASP A 129 2.16 -0.21 5.31
N LEU A 130 1.40 -0.15 6.42
CA LEU A 130 1.93 0.02 7.78
C LEU A 130 2.92 -1.09 8.16
N ARG A 131 2.63 -2.34 7.77
CA ARG A 131 3.56 -3.46 7.97
C ARG A 131 4.93 -3.16 7.35
N LEU A 132 4.95 -2.65 6.11
CA LEU A 132 6.19 -2.27 5.41
C LEU A 132 6.90 -1.10 6.13
N LEU A 133 6.14 -0.11 6.63
CA LEU A 133 6.69 1.01 7.39
C LEU A 133 7.34 0.54 8.70
N HIS A 134 6.71 -0.40 9.41
CA HIS A 134 7.20 -0.94 10.69
C HIS A 134 8.44 -1.82 10.54
N GLU A 135 8.56 -2.59 9.46
CA GLU A 135 9.79 -3.31 9.11
C GLU A 135 11.01 -2.36 8.98
N ARG A 136 10.73 -1.09 8.66
CA ARG A 136 11.72 -0.01 8.57
C ARG A 136 11.71 0.91 9.79
N LYS A 137 11.04 0.55 10.88
CA LYS A 137 10.98 1.32 12.14
C LYS A 137 10.55 2.78 11.91
N LEU A 138 9.56 3.01 11.05
CA LEU A 138 8.93 4.32 10.88
C LEU A 138 7.78 4.47 11.88
N PRO A 139 7.71 5.58 12.65
CA PRO A 139 6.80 5.71 13.80
C PRO A 139 5.40 6.21 13.39
N ILE A 140 4.73 5.50 12.49
CA ILE A 140 3.33 5.74 12.09
C ILE A 140 2.54 4.48 12.43
N PHE A 141 1.39 4.60 13.09
CA PHE A 141 0.67 3.46 13.66
C PHE A 141 -0.77 3.37 13.15
N SER A 142 -1.39 2.21 13.31
CA SER A 142 -2.82 2.00 13.03
C SER A 142 -3.69 2.60 14.14
N LEU A 143 -4.94 2.95 13.84
CA LEU A 143 -5.91 3.35 14.87
C LEU A 143 -6.15 2.23 15.90
N ALA A 144 -6.26 0.98 15.45
CA ALA A 144 -6.43 -0.19 16.32
C ALA A 144 -5.35 -0.29 17.41
N SER A 145 -4.07 -0.19 17.02
CA SER A 145 -2.95 -0.17 17.97
C SER A 145 -3.05 0.99 18.97
N ALA A 146 -3.38 2.19 18.49
CA ALA A 146 -3.49 3.38 19.33
C ALA A 146 -4.62 3.26 20.37
N VAL A 147 -5.78 2.73 19.97
CA VAL A 147 -6.91 2.46 20.87
C VAL A 147 -6.58 1.38 21.90
N SER A 148 -5.82 0.35 21.51
CA SER A 148 -5.45 -0.74 22.43
C SER A 148 -4.48 -0.31 23.54
N GLN A 149 -3.63 0.70 23.28
CA GLN A 149 -2.65 1.21 24.25
C GLN A 149 -2.59 2.76 24.20
N PRO A 150 -3.63 3.46 24.66
CA PRO A 150 -3.76 4.89 24.45
C PRO A 150 -2.61 5.72 24.99
N ASP A 151 -2.10 5.36 26.18
CA ASP A 151 -1.01 6.08 26.84
C ASP A 151 0.31 5.97 26.06
N THR A 152 0.56 4.81 25.44
CA THR A 152 1.77 4.56 24.64
C THR A 152 1.78 5.35 23.34
N TYR A 153 0.60 5.49 22.72
CA TYR A 153 0.45 6.09 21.39
C TYR A 153 0.03 7.57 21.41
N LYS A 154 -0.23 8.15 22.58
CA LYS A 154 -0.54 9.57 22.73
C LYS A 154 0.53 10.46 22.10
N GLY A 155 0.10 11.38 21.25
CA GLY A 155 0.94 12.29 20.47
C GLY A 155 1.65 11.65 19.27
N ARG A 156 1.50 10.34 19.04
CA ARG A 156 2.11 9.64 17.90
C ARG A 156 1.25 9.79 16.65
N TYR A 157 1.87 9.63 15.49
CA TYR A 157 1.18 9.62 14.21
C TYR A 157 0.39 8.34 14.03
N VAL A 158 -0.88 8.50 13.68
CA VAL A 158 -1.77 7.42 13.27
C VAL A 158 -2.18 7.66 11.81
N LEU A 159 -2.13 6.60 11.03
CA LEU A 159 -2.65 6.56 9.66
C LEU A 159 -3.94 5.75 9.68
N VAL A 160 -4.99 6.29 9.10
CA VAL A 160 -6.30 5.64 9.05
C VAL A 160 -6.92 5.89 7.67
N ARG A 161 -7.54 4.85 7.11
CA ARG A 161 -8.48 5.03 6.01
C ARG A 161 -9.84 5.18 6.65
N ALA A 162 -10.50 6.31 6.44
CA ALA A 162 -11.78 6.57 7.07
C ALA A 162 -12.74 7.25 6.11
N GLN A 163 -14.01 6.89 6.24
CA GLN A 163 -15.11 7.65 5.68
C GLN A 163 -15.48 8.78 6.64
N VAL A 164 -15.70 9.98 6.11
CA VAL A 164 -16.23 11.09 6.91
C VAL A 164 -17.72 10.86 7.13
N GLY A 165 -18.14 10.74 8.38
CA GLY A 165 -19.55 10.65 8.78
C GLY A 165 -20.19 12.03 8.87
N ASP A 166 -20.39 12.52 10.08
CA ASP A 166 -20.94 13.85 10.36
C ASP A 166 -19.83 14.88 10.63
N MET A 167 -20.08 16.14 10.29
CA MET A 167 -19.19 17.28 10.59
C MET A 167 -19.91 18.26 11.51
N ARG A 168 -19.36 18.44 12.71
CA ARG A 168 -19.82 19.45 13.67
C ARG A 168 -18.80 20.58 13.75
N SER A 169 -19.23 21.76 13.38
CA SER A 169 -18.45 22.99 13.53
C SER A 169 -18.92 23.74 14.77
N GLU A 170 -18.03 23.98 15.73
CA GLU A 170 -18.28 24.83 16.89
C GLU A 170 -17.32 26.03 16.82
N GLY A 171 -17.82 27.16 16.31
CA GLY A 171 -17.00 28.33 16.01
C GLY A 171 -15.95 28.04 14.93
N GLU A 172 -14.68 28.29 15.23
CA GLU A 172 -13.55 28.04 14.31
C GLU A 172 -13.04 26.59 14.31
N LYS A 173 -13.48 25.76 15.27
CA LYS A 173 -13.03 24.37 15.40
C LYS A 173 -14.03 23.45 14.73
N SER A 174 -13.57 22.69 13.73
CA SER A 174 -14.35 21.65 13.10
C SER A 174 -13.98 20.28 13.66
N THR A 175 -15.00 19.51 14.02
CA THR A 175 -14.89 18.12 14.47
C THR A 175 -15.61 17.20 13.49
N LEU A 176 -14.94 16.14 13.09
CA LEU A 176 -15.41 15.14 12.14
C LEU A 176 -15.62 13.82 12.86
N TRP A 177 -16.75 13.17 12.59
CA TRP A 177 -16.90 11.75 12.86
C TRP A 177 -16.19 10.97 11.75
N LEU A 178 -15.27 10.10 12.12
CA LEU A 178 -14.50 9.28 11.20
C LEU A 178 -14.83 7.81 11.45
N VAL A 179 -15.29 7.12 10.41
CA VAL A 179 -15.56 5.68 10.45
C VAL A 179 -14.42 4.96 9.74
N GLU A 180 -13.66 4.15 10.46
CA GLU A 180 -12.50 3.44 9.89
C GLU A 180 -12.94 2.35 8.91
N GLN A 181 -12.35 2.43 7.72
CA GLN A 181 -12.54 1.52 6.61
C GLN A 181 -11.30 0.64 6.44
N ASP A 182 -11.50 -0.64 6.16
CA ASP A 182 -10.43 -1.53 5.69
C ASP A 182 -10.60 -1.82 4.20
N LEU A 183 -9.47 -2.07 3.52
CA LEU A 183 -9.43 -2.35 2.09
C LEU A 183 -9.03 -3.80 1.87
N THR A 184 -9.95 -4.57 1.31
CA THR A 184 -9.74 -5.98 0.95
C THR A 184 -9.88 -6.19 -0.54
N SER A 185 -9.21 -7.21 -1.06
CA SER A 185 -9.27 -7.63 -2.46
C SER A 185 -10.09 -8.91 -2.54
N VAL A 186 -11.13 -8.92 -3.36
CA VAL A 186 -11.97 -10.09 -3.61
C VAL A 186 -11.75 -10.56 -5.04
N SER A 187 -11.39 -11.84 -5.18
CA SER A 187 -11.24 -12.47 -6.49
C SER A 187 -12.60 -12.93 -7.01
N GLN A 188 -12.96 -12.48 -8.22
CA GLN A 188 -14.08 -13.00 -8.98
C GLN A 188 -13.56 -13.68 -10.25
N GLU A 189 -14.07 -14.87 -10.55
CA GLU A 189 -13.82 -15.48 -11.85
C GLU A 189 -14.62 -14.77 -12.93
N VAL A 190 -13.93 -14.13 -13.87
CA VAL A 190 -14.53 -13.50 -15.04
C VAL A 190 -14.31 -14.41 -16.23
N GLN A 191 -15.41 -14.80 -16.86
CA GLN A 191 -15.38 -15.59 -18.08
C GLN A 191 -14.74 -14.79 -19.20
N LEU A 192 -13.69 -15.35 -19.80
CA LEU A 192 -13.08 -14.83 -21.01
C LEU A 192 -13.65 -15.53 -22.24
N GLY A 193 -14.15 -14.73 -23.17
CA GLY A 193 -14.61 -15.22 -24.47
C GLY A 193 -15.88 -16.06 -24.37
N THR A 194 -16.03 -16.98 -25.31
CA THR A 194 -17.29 -17.71 -25.53
C THR A 194 -17.36 -18.97 -24.66
N ALA A 195 -18.51 -19.18 -23.99
CA ALA A 195 -18.82 -20.45 -23.32
C ALA A 195 -19.23 -21.50 -24.36
N TYR A 196 -18.68 -22.72 -24.27
CA TYR A 196 -19.18 -23.85 -25.05
C TYR A 196 -20.17 -24.65 -24.21
N ARG A 197 -21.40 -24.76 -24.70
CA ARG A 197 -22.43 -25.62 -24.12
C ARG A 197 -22.52 -26.90 -24.95
N ARG A 198 -22.27 -28.05 -24.33
CA ARG A 198 -22.45 -29.36 -24.96
C ARG A 198 -23.59 -30.09 -24.27
N GLU A 199 -24.62 -30.39 -25.04
CA GLU A 199 -25.75 -31.20 -24.59
C GLU A 199 -25.63 -32.57 -25.24
N SER A 200 -25.54 -33.62 -24.43
CA SER A 200 -25.46 -35.00 -24.90
C SER A 200 -26.66 -35.76 -24.38
N THR A 201 -27.49 -36.25 -25.28
CA THR A 201 -28.64 -37.10 -24.94
C THR A 201 -28.25 -38.55 -25.17
N PHE A 202 -28.16 -39.32 -24.08
CA PHE A 202 -27.93 -40.75 -24.13
C PHE A 202 -29.27 -41.47 -23.97
N THR A 203 -29.71 -42.16 -25.02
CA THR A 203 -30.89 -43.02 -24.93
C THR A 203 -30.44 -44.45 -24.89
N THR A 204 -30.68 -45.13 -23.77
CA THR A 204 -30.44 -46.56 -23.63
C THR A 204 -31.77 -47.28 -23.73
N THR A 205 -31.96 -48.07 -24.80
CA THR A 205 -33.10 -48.96 -24.98
C THR A 205 -32.67 -50.38 -24.64
N GLY A 206 -33.45 -51.07 -23.81
CA GLY A 206 -33.21 -52.46 -23.46
C GLY A 206 -34.52 -53.25 -23.50
N ASP A 207 -34.46 -54.41 -24.13
CA ASP A 207 -35.56 -55.36 -24.16
C ASP A 207 -35.24 -56.55 -23.26
N VAL A 208 -36.17 -56.89 -22.36
CA VAL A 208 -36.06 -58.10 -21.54
C VAL A 208 -37.08 -59.10 -22.05
N GLY A 209 -36.59 -60.20 -22.63
CA GLY A 209 -37.40 -61.34 -23.05
C GLY A 209 -37.78 -62.19 -21.84
N GLY A 210 -39.07 -62.44 -21.64
CA GLY A 210 -39.58 -63.33 -20.60
C GLY A 210 -40.42 -64.45 -21.19
N GLN A 211 -40.20 -65.68 -20.74
CA GLN A 211 -41.13 -66.78 -20.97
C GLN A 211 -42.12 -66.85 -19.80
N THR A 212 -43.41 -66.70 -20.11
CA THR A 212 -44.49 -66.91 -19.15
C THR A 212 -45.20 -68.22 -19.48
N SER A 213 -45.93 -68.80 -18.52
CA SER A 213 -46.66 -70.06 -18.72
C SER A 213 -47.80 -69.98 -19.76
N LEU A 214 -48.08 -68.80 -20.31
CA LEU A 214 -49.09 -68.53 -21.34
C LEU A 214 -48.47 -68.11 -22.70
N GLY A 215 -47.13 -68.08 -22.82
CA GLY A 215 -46.42 -67.71 -24.05
C GLY A 215 -45.24 -66.76 -23.80
N SER A 216 -44.36 -66.62 -24.79
CA SER A 216 -43.23 -65.69 -24.74
C SER A 216 -43.65 -64.28 -25.15
N GLY A 217 -43.25 -63.27 -24.38
CA GLY A 217 -43.42 -61.86 -24.72
C GLY A 217 -42.16 -61.05 -24.39
N THR A 218 -41.95 -59.96 -25.12
CA THR A 218 -40.85 -59.01 -24.88
C THR A 218 -41.41 -57.73 -24.28
N VAL A 219 -40.86 -57.30 -23.13
CA VAL A 219 -41.15 -55.98 -22.56
C VAL A 219 -39.92 -55.10 -22.80
N GLY A 220 -40.08 -54.09 -23.64
CA GLY A 220 -39.05 -53.08 -23.91
C GLY A 220 -39.18 -51.89 -22.96
N GLY A 221 -38.04 -51.39 -22.49
CA GLY A 221 -37.93 -50.14 -21.75
C GLY A 221 -36.88 -49.23 -22.37
N SER A 222 -37.13 -47.92 -22.36
CA SER A 222 -36.14 -46.92 -22.77
C SER A 222 -35.87 -45.95 -21.62
N LEU A 223 -34.59 -45.69 -21.38
CA LEU A 223 -34.11 -44.67 -20.45
C LEU A 223 -33.37 -43.61 -21.25
N ALA A 224 -33.91 -42.39 -21.29
CA ALA A 224 -33.23 -41.23 -21.86
C ALA A 224 -32.60 -40.42 -20.73
N GLN A 225 -31.30 -40.23 -20.78
CA GLN A 225 -30.55 -39.36 -19.87
C GLN A 225 -29.96 -38.20 -20.68
N THR A 226 -30.27 -36.98 -20.29
CA THR A 226 -29.68 -35.77 -20.87
C THR A 226 -28.58 -35.28 -19.95
N GLU A 227 -27.34 -35.26 -20.45
CA GLU A 227 -26.19 -34.67 -19.78
C GLU A 227 -25.89 -33.30 -20.39
N LEU A 228 -25.78 -32.30 -19.53
CA LEU A 228 -25.42 -30.93 -19.91
C LEU A 228 -24.03 -30.62 -19.38
N SER A 229 -23.07 -30.42 -20.29
CA SER A 229 -21.74 -29.90 -19.97
C SER A 229 -21.57 -28.46 -20.45
N ARG A 230 -20.87 -27.64 -19.66
CA ARG A 230 -20.48 -26.27 -20.03
C ARG A 230 -18.99 -26.10 -19.79
N ASP A 231 -18.26 -25.77 -20.85
CA ASP A 231 -16.83 -25.47 -20.81
C ASP A 231 -16.63 -23.96 -21.00
N ALA A 232 -15.91 -23.32 -20.07
CA ALA A 232 -15.61 -21.91 -20.10
C ALA A 232 -14.16 -21.66 -19.63
N VAL A 233 -13.47 -20.69 -20.24
CA VAL A 233 -12.19 -20.18 -19.74
C VAL A 233 -12.50 -19.02 -18.81
N THR A 234 -12.07 -19.10 -17.55
CA THR A 234 -12.16 -18.02 -16.58
C THR A 234 -10.78 -17.48 -16.24
N ILE A 235 -10.68 -16.16 -16.00
CA ILE A 235 -9.52 -15.56 -15.32
C ILE A 235 -9.97 -14.96 -13.99
N PRO A 236 -9.10 -14.94 -12.97
CA PRO A 236 -9.36 -14.17 -11.77
C PRO A 236 -9.29 -12.67 -12.11
N ALA A 237 -10.40 -11.96 -11.91
CA ALA A 237 -10.43 -10.52 -11.74
C ALA A 237 -10.45 -10.22 -10.24
N TYR A 238 -9.90 -9.07 -9.83
CA TYR A 238 -9.83 -8.68 -8.43
C TYR A 238 -10.46 -7.31 -8.27
N ASP A 239 -11.45 -7.23 -7.39
CA ASP A 239 -12.11 -5.98 -7.05
C ASP A 239 -11.74 -5.58 -5.63
N ASN A 240 -11.45 -4.29 -5.44
CA ASN A 240 -11.20 -3.72 -4.13
C ASN A 240 -12.52 -3.40 -3.46
N ILE A 241 -12.74 -3.97 -2.28
CA ILE A 241 -13.91 -3.71 -1.45
C ILE A 241 -13.45 -3.01 -0.18
N SER A 242 -14.00 -1.80 0.02
CA SER A 242 -13.89 -1.08 1.28
C SER A 242 -15.01 -1.55 2.21
N HIS A 243 -14.68 -1.88 3.45
CA HIS A 243 -15.67 -2.25 4.45
C HIS A 243 -15.37 -1.60 5.80
N GLU A 244 -16.44 -1.30 6.55
CA GLU A 244 -16.34 -0.73 7.88
C GLU A 244 -15.71 -1.73 8.87
N THR A 245 -14.75 -1.26 9.65
CA THR A 245 -14.09 -2.07 10.68
C THR A 245 -14.84 -2.06 12.02
N GLY A 246 -15.88 -1.22 12.14
CA GLY A 246 -16.59 -0.94 13.38
C GLY A 246 -15.84 0.01 14.34
N ARG A 247 -14.67 0.51 13.97
CA ARG A 247 -13.92 1.51 14.75
C ARG A 247 -14.25 2.91 14.29
N GLU A 248 -14.43 3.81 15.25
CA GLU A 248 -14.79 5.20 15.01
C GLU A 248 -13.84 6.13 15.75
N ALA A 249 -13.67 7.35 15.24
CA ALA A 249 -12.83 8.37 15.86
C ALA A 249 -13.39 9.77 15.66
N LEU A 250 -13.06 10.67 16.59
CA LEU A 250 -13.31 12.10 16.46
C LEU A 250 -12.08 12.81 15.89
N GLY A 251 -12.15 13.21 14.63
CA GLY A 251 -11.14 14.03 13.97
C GLY A 251 -11.30 15.52 14.28
N ARG A 252 -10.26 16.20 14.73
CA ARG A 252 -10.20 17.65 14.92
C ARG A 252 -9.41 18.28 13.79
N LEU A 253 -9.98 19.31 13.18
CA LEU A 253 -9.30 20.13 12.18
C LEU A 253 -8.83 21.45 12.79
N ALA A 254 -7.70 21.96 12.31
CA ALA A 254 -7.20 23.28 12.69
C ALA A 254 -8.08 24.42 12.14
N SER A 255 -8.68 24.20 10.95
CA SER A 255 -9.56 25.14 10.27
C SER A 255 -10.67 24.36 9.55
N GLN A 256 -11.82 24.98 9.33
CA GLN A 256 -12.86 24.39 8.50
C GLN A 256 -12.34 24.17 7.08
N ASP A 257 -12.56 22.96 6.54
CA ASP A 257 -12.12 22.57 5.21
C ASP A 257 -13.32 22.04 4.40
N PRO A 258 -13.71 22.71 3.30
CA PRO A 258 -14.87 22.32 2.51
C PRO A 258 -14.67 21.01 1.72
N PHE A 259 -13.44 20.49 1.60
CA PHE A 259 -13.15 19.30 0.79
C PHE A 259 -13.33 17.98 1.56
N LEU A 260 -13.52 18.03 2.88
CA LEU A 260 -13.84 16.87 3.72
C LEU A 260 -15.36 16.66 3.78
N GLU A 261 -15.92 16.23 2.65
CA GLU A 261 -17.36 16.02 2.53
C GLU A 261 -17.80 14.69 3.21
N PRO A 262 -18.94 14.70 3.92
CA PRO A 262 -19.60 13.49 4.39
C PRO A 262 -19.77 12.42 3.31
N GLY A 263 -19.62 11.15 3.69
CA GLY A 263 -19.77 9.98 2.83
C GLY A 263 -18.55 9.66 1.95
N ARG A 264 -17.47 10.44 2.01
CA ARG A 264 -16.27 10.20 1.21
C ARG A 264 -15.14 9.56 2.02
N ASP A 265 -14.41 8.68 1.35
CA ASP A 265 -13.22 7.99 1.88
C ASP A 265 -11.97 8.86 1.75
N PHE A 266 -11.17 8.89 2.82
CA PHE A 266 -9.89 9.54 2.85
C PHE A 266 -8.84 8.69 3.58
N ILE A 267 -7.59 8.86 3.17
CA ILE A 267 -6.41 8.46 3.94
C ILE A 267 -6.01 9.64 4.79
N ILE A 268 -6.20 9.50 6.09
CA ILE A 268 -6.01 10.54 7.09
C ILE A 268 -4.75 10.21 7.88
N LEU A 269 -3.81 11.16 7.88
CA LEU A 269 -2.72 11.20 8.84
C LEU A 269 -3.13 12.13 9.97
N ALA A 270 -3.13 11.61 11.19
CA ALA A 270 -3.47 12.38 12.38
C ALA A 270 -2.48 12.13 13.51
N ARG A 271 -2.50 12.99 14.52
CA ARG A 271 -1.92 12.68 15.84
C ARG A 271 -2.99 12.11 16.74
N PHE A 272 -2.66 11.05 17.46
CA PHE A 272 -3.57 10.46 18.44
C PHE A 272 -3.54 11.26 19.74
N ASP A 273 -4.65 11.87 20.13
CA ASP A 273 -4.73 12.75 21.31
C ASP A 273 -5.13 11.98 22.58
N GLY A 274 -5.64 10.75 22.44
CA GLY A 274 -6.11 9.90 23.53
C GLY A 274 -7.58 9.49 23.34
N MET A 275 -8.14 8.90 24.38
CA MET A 275 -9.56 8.52 24.44
C MET A 275 -10.38 9.61 25.13
N ARG A 276 -11.60 9.86 24.68
CA ARG A 276 -12.58 10.73 25.33
C ARG A 276 -13.83 9.94 25.65
N THR A 277 -14.24 9.91 26.92
CA THR A 277 -15.55 9.39 27.31
C THR A 277 -16.64 10.32 26.76
N THR A 278 -17.59 9.76 26.01
CA THR A 278 -18.76 10.52 25.59
C THR A 278 -19.76 10.56 26.72
N SER A 279 -20.28 11.75 27.02
CA SER A 279 -21.22 12.01 28.10
C SER A 279 -22.61 11.50 27.72
N GLY A 280 -22.78 10.18 27.80
CA GLY A 280 -24.05 9.47 27.65
C GLY A 280 -24.31 8.44 28.76
N ALA A 281 -23.36 8.23 29.67
CA ALA A 281 -23.58 7.42 30.87
C ALA A 281 -24.23 8.29 31.96
N SER A 282 -25.54 8.12 32.12
CA SER A 282 -26.21 8.43 33.37
C SER A 282 -25.86 7.34 34.39
N ASP A 283 -25.43 7.77 35.56
CA ASP A 283 -25.19 7.01 36.79
C ASP A 283 -23.80 6.37 36.95
N GLU A 284 -23.30 6.47 38.19
CA GLU A 284 -21.90 6.45 38.64
C GLU A 284 -21.15 5.10 38.52
N GLU A 285 -21.61 4.15 37.70
CA GLU A 285 -20.98 2.84 37.54
C GLU A 285 -20.72 2.41 36.08
N ASP A 286 -21.25 3.13 35.08
CA ASP A 286 -20.99 2.85 33.66
C ASP A 286 -19.99 3.85 33.08
N GLU A 287 -18.76 3.40 32.82
CA GLU A 287 -17.81 4.16 32.01
C GLU A 287 -18.39 4.28 30.59
N GLY A 288 -18.96 5.45 30.27
CA GLY A 288 -19.58 5.71 28.97
C GLY A 288 -18.63 5.43 27.80
N PRO A 289 -19.15 5.15 26.59
CA PRO A 289 -18.32 4.71 25.47
C PRO A 289 -17.22 5.71 25.18
N SER A 290 -15.97 5.23 25.25
CA SER A 290 -14.77 6.01 25.01
C SER A 290 -14.45 6.02 23.51
N ILE A 291 -14.29 7.22 22.95
CA ILE A 291 -14.01 7.41 21.52
C ILE A 291 -12.62 8.02 21.36
N PRO A 292 -11.76 7.48 20.48
CA PRO A 292 -10.46 8.06 20.21
C PRO A 292 -10.57 9.44 19.57
N VAL A 293 -9.72 10.36 20.01
CA VAL A 293 -9.64 11.72 19.46
C VAL A 293 -8.36 11.85 18.65
N LEU A 294 -8.50 12.39 17.44
CA LEU A 294 -7.43 12.54 16.46
C LEU A 294 -7.29 14.01 16.09
N SER A 295 -6.08 14.55 16.09
CA SER A 295 -5.79 15.86 15.48
C SER A 295 -5.30 15.64 14.05
N ILE A 296 -6.12 16.00 13.06
CA ILE A 296 -5.84 15.76 11.63
C ILE A 296 -4.68 16.66 11.19
N VAL A 297 -3.67 16.03 10.58
CA VAL A 297 -2.46 16.70 10.09
C VAL A 297 -2.51 16.86 8.57
N SER A 298 -2.94 15.81 7.87
CA SER A 298 -3.15 15.84 6.42
C SER A 298 -4.12 14.74 6.01
N TYR A 299 -4.83 14.93 4.91
CA TYR A 299 -5.71 13.92 4.35
C TYR A 299 -5.57 13.86 2.82
N TYR A 300 -5.84 12.70 2.24
CA TYR A 300 -5.69 12.45 0.80
C TYR A 300 -6.79 11.51 0.31
N THR A 301 -7.33 11.78 -0.88
CA THR A 301 -8.27 10.86 -1.54
C THR A 301 -7.51 9.61 -2.00
N PRO A 302 -7.95 8.39 -1.63
CA PRO A 302 -7.33 7.16 -2.11
C PRO A 302 -7.53 7.02 -3.63
N HIS A 303 -6.51 6.50 -4.32
CA HIS A 303 -6.58 6.30 -5.76
C HIS A 303 -7.48 5.10 -6.11
N PRO A 304 -8.47 5.23 -7.03
CA PRO A 304 -9.47 4.20 -7.26
C PRO A 304 -8.95 2.94 -8.00
N LEU A 305 -7.74 2.98 -8.56
CA LEU A 305 -7.24 1.98 -9.52
C LEU A 305 -6.18 1.01 -8.97
N VAL A 306 -6.02 0.88 -7.65
CA VAL A 306 -4.94 0.05 -7.08
C VAL A 306 -5.49 -1.21 -6.44
N VAL A 307 -5.39 -2.34 -7.15
CA VAL A 307 -5.67 -3.69 -6.67
C VAL A 307 -4.51 -4.17 -5.79
N TYR A 308 -4.82 -4.70 -4.60
CA TYR A 308 -3.87 -5.43 -3.73
C TYR A 308 -3.93 -6.94 -3.94
#